data_AF-A0A5B7KMV6-F1
#
_entry.id   AF-A0A5B7KMV6-F1
#
_cell.length_a   1.000
_cell.length_b   1.000
_cell.length_c   1.000
_cell.angle_alpha   90.00
_cell.angle_beta   90.00
_cell.angle_gamma   90.00
#
_symmetry.space_group_name_H-M   'P 1'
#
loop_
_entity.id
_entity.type
_entity.pdbx_description
1 polymer ?
#
loop_
_entity_poly.entity_id
_entity_poly.type
_entity_poly.pdbx_seq_one_letter_code
_entity_poly.pdbx_strand_id
1 'polypeptide(L)' 'MFWDFITLRPETTHQVSFLFSDRGIPDGYRHMNGYGSHTFKLVNKEGNPVYCKFHYKTDQGIK' A
#
# COMPACT_ATOMS: atom_id res chain seq x y z
N MET A 1 -0.34 -22.35 -10.31
CA MET A 1 -0.03 -21.05 -10.94
C MET A 1 0.34 -19.97 -9.93
N PHE A 2 -0.47 -19.65 -8.91
CA PHE A 2 -0.11 -18.57 -7.94
C PHE A 2 1.26 -18.78 -7.27
N TRP A 3 1.44 -19.92 -6.58
CA TRP A 3 2.67 -20.21 -5.84
C TRP A 3 3.91 -20.29 -6.72
N ASP A 4 3.79 -20.87 -7.91
CA ASP A 4 4.86 -20.94 -8.90
C ASP A 4 5.37 -19.54 -9.30
N PHE A 5 4.46 -18.58 -9.56
CA PHE A 5 4.86 -17.23 -9.89
C PHE A 5 5.57 -16.52 -8.73
N ILE A 6 5.01 -16.56 -7.52
CA ILE A 6 5.57 -15.80 -6.39
C ILE A 6 6.85 -16.41 -5.82
N THR A 7 7.10 -17.71 -6.01
CA THR A 7 8.40 -18.31 -5.67
C THR A 7 9.47 -18.00 -6.71
N LEU A 8 9.10 -17.76 -7.98
CA LEU A 8 10.02 -17.39 -9.06
C LEU A 8 10.22 -15.88 -9.23
N ARG A 9 9.36 -15.04 -8.63
CA ARG A 9 9.42 -13.57 -8.68
C ARG A 9 9.56 -12.99 -7.27
N PRO A 10 10.77 -12.94 -6.69
CA PRO A 10 10.99 -12.50 -5.32
C PRO A 10 10.62 -11.02 -5.09
N GLU A 11 10.49 -10.20 -6.14
CA GLU A 11 9.97 -8.83 -5.98
C GLU A 11 8.52 -8.80 -5.42
N THR A 12 7.79 -9.91 -5.53
CA THR A 12 6.43 -10.03 -5.00
C THR A 12 6.38 -10.23 -3.50
N THR A 13 7.47 -10.69 -2.87
CA THR A 13 7.51 -11.14 -1.48
C THR A 13 6.93 -10.10 -0.51
N HIS A 14 7.28 -8.82 -0.68
CA HIS A 14 6.81 -7.76 0.20
C HIS A 14 5.27 -7.63 0.20
N GLN A 15 4.64 -7.57 -0.97
CA GLN A 15 3.19 -7.42 -1.05
C GLN A 15 2.46 -8.71 -0.64
N VAL A 16 3.04 -9.87 -0.96
CA VAL A 16 2.50 -11.17 -0.56
C VAL A 16 2.50 -11.32 0.97
N SER A 17 3.53 -10.85 1.67
CA SER A 17 3.54 -10.83 3.14
C SER A 17 2.40 -9.99 3.74
N PHE A 18 2.03 -8.86 3.12
CA PHE A 18 0.85 -8.10 3.54
C PHE A 18 -0.46 -8.83 3.23
N LEU A 19 -0.57 -9.42 2.03
CA LEU A 19 -1.75 -10.16 1.60
C LEU A 19 -2.07 -11.35 2.52
N PHE A 20 -1.06 -12.03 3.05
CA PHE A 20 -1.24 -13.16 3.98
C PHE A 20 -1.16 -12.77 5.46
N SER A 21 -1.16 -11.48 5.78
CA SER A 21 -1.36 -10.98 7.15
C SER A 21 -2.84 -10.74 7.43
N ASP A 22 -3.19 -10.35 8.66
CA ASP A 22 -4.57 -9.97 9.01
C ASP A 22 -5.14 -8.85 8.12
N ARG A 23 -4.27 -8.02 7.51
CA ARG A 23 -4.68 -6.97 6.56
C ARG A 23 -5.17 -7.49 5.21
N GLY A 24 -5.00 -8.77 4.91
CA GLY A 24 -5.53 -9.42 3.71
C GLY A 24 -7.02 -9.76 3.79
N ILE A 25 -7.57 -9.78 5.00
CA ILE A 25 -8.97 -10.12 5.30
C ILE A 25 -9.61 -9.11 6.26
N PRO A 26 -9.63 -7.81 5.91
CA PRO A 26 -10.10 -6.76 6.82
C PRO A 26 -11.60 -6.86 7.13
N ASP A 27 -12.00 -6.34 8.29
CA ASP A 27 -13.41 -6.16 8.69
C ASP A 27 -14.06 -5.01 7.90
N GLY A 28 -14.30 -5.25 6.62
CA GLY A 28 -14.85 -4.28 5.69
C GLY A 28 -13.93 -3.07 5.43
N TYR A 29 -14.36 -2.19 4.51
CA TYR A 29 -13.50 -1.12 4.01
C TYR A 29 -13.21 -0.01 5.03
N ARG A 30 -14.06 0.17 6.04
CA ARG A 30 -13.91 1.23 7.04
C ARG A 30 -12.75 0.98 7.99
N HIS A 31 -12.33 -0.28 8.13
CA HIS A 31 -11.24 -0.69 9.01
C HIS A 31 -9.91 -0.90 8.26
N MET A 32 -9.79 -0.34 7.05
CA MET A 32 -8.57 -0.38 6.24
C MET A 32 -7.88 0.98 6.17
N ASN A 33 -6.56 0.97 6.11
CA ASN A 33 -5.80 2.13 5.61
C ASN A 33 -5.72 2.08 4.08
N GLY A 34 -5.67 3.25 3.44
CA GLY A 34 -5.30 3.41 2.04
C GLY A 34 -3.88 3.95 1.91
N TYR A 35 -3.13 3.48 0.91
CA TYR A 35 -1.80 3.98 0.58
C TYR A 35 -1.68 4.21 -0.91
N GLY A 36 -1.03 5.31 -1.31
CA GLY A 36 -0.81 5.62 -2.73
C GLY A 36 0.20 4.70 -3.42
N SER A 37 0.92 3.87 -2.64
CA SER A 37 1.98 2.92 -3.06
C SER A 37 3.20 3.58 -3.71
N HIS A 38 3.01 4.29 -4.82
CA HIS A 38 4.05 4.97 -5.58
C HIS A 38 4.55 6.23 -4.90
N THR A 39 5.74 6.67 -5.31
CA THR A 39 6.27 8.00 -4.96
C THR A 39 5.71 8.99 -5.97
N PHE A 40 5.07 10.04 -5.47
CA PHE A 40 4.53 11.13 -6.29
C PHE A 40 5.38 12.39 -6.13
N LYS A 41 5.14 13.37 -7.00
CA LYS A 41 5.76 14.68 -6.96
C LYS A 41 4.67 15.73 -6.75
N LEU A 42 4.78 16.50 -5.68
CA LEU A 42 4.00 17.73 -5.47
C LEU A 42 4.82 18.89 -6.00
N VAL A 43 4.19 19.77 -6.78
CA VAL A 43 4.85 20.94 -7.36
C VAL A 43 4.17 22.18 -6.78
N ASN A 44 4.95 23.07 -6.16
CA ASN A 44 4.42 24.28 -5.54
C ASN A 44 4.18 25.39 -6.58
N LYS A 45 3.68 26.57 -6.14
CA LYS A 45 3.38 27.69 -7.04
C LYS A 45 4.60 28.26 -7.76
N GLU A 46 5.80 28.10 -7.20
CA GLU A 46 7.08 28.48 -7.82
C GLU A 46 7.65 27.41 -8.77
N GLY A 47 6.98 26.26 -8.93
CA GLY A 47 7.45 25.16 -9.78
C GLY A 47 8.43 24.21 -9.09
N ASN A 48 8.70 24.37 -7.80
CA ASN A 48 9.65 23.53 -7.06
C ASN A 48 9.00 22.18 -6.68
N PRO A 49 9.65 21.03 -6.96
CA PRO A 49 9.11 19.71 -6.66
C PRO A 49 9.50 19.21 -5.26
N VAL A 50 8.56 18.52 -4.60
CA VAL A 50 8.81 17.71 -3.39
C VAL A 50 8.22 16.31 -3.61
N TYR A 51 8.99 15.27 -3.31
CA TYR A 51 8.50 13.90 -3.38
C TYR A 51 7.65 13.55 -2.16
N CYS A 52 6.53 12.85 -2.37
CA CYS A 52 5.62 12.48 -1.30
C CYS A 52 5.10 11.04 -1.44
N LYS A 53 4.50 10.55 -0.35
CA LYS A 53 3.67 9.35 -0.27
C LYS A 53 2.31 9.73 0.31
N PHE A 54 1.22 9.26 -0.30
CA PHE A 54 -0.13 9.51 0.21
C PHE A 54 -0.58 8.39 1.13
N HIS A 55 -1.06 8.77 2.31
CA HIS A 55 -1.51 7.87 3.36
C HIS A 55 -2.91 8.28 3.79
N TYR A 56 -3.89 7.42 3.58
CA TYR A 56 -5.25 7.56 4.11
C TYR A 56 -5.37 6.65 5.32
N LYS A 57 -5.34 7.25 6.51
CA LYS A 57 -5.45 6.49 7.76
C LYS A 57 -6.91 6.42 8.18
N THR A 58 -7.38 5.22 8.50
CA THR A 58 -8.71 5.04 9.08
C THR A 58 -8.71 5.54 10.53
N ASP A 59 -9.76 6.29 10.88
CA ASP A 59 -10.01 6.73 12.26
C ASP A 59 -10.76 5.68 13.08
N GLN A 60 -11.28 4.65 12.43
CA GLN A 60 -12.06 3.56 13.02
C GLN A 60 -11.18 2.41 13.53
N GLY A 61 -9.86 2.52 13.35
CA GLY A 61 -8.87 1.49 13.68
C GLY A 61 -8.82 0.36 12.65
N ILE A 62 -7.70 -0.38 12.64
CA ILE A 62 -7.52 -1.54 11.77
C ILE A 62 -8.12 -2.77 12.44
N LYS A 63 -8.98 -3.48 11.72
CA LYS A 63 -9.67 -4.70 12.16
C LYS A 63 -9.86 -5.64 10.99
#